data_AF-A0A455VJI1-F1
#
_entry.id   AF-A0A455VJI1-F1
#
_cell.length_a   1.000
_cell.length_b   1.000
_cell.length_c   1.000
_cell.angle_alpha   90.00
_cell.angle_beta   90.00
_cell.angle_gamma   90.00
#
_symmetry.space_group_name_H-M   'P 1'
#
loop_
_entity.id
_entity.type
_entity.pdbx_description
1 polymer ?
#
loop_
_entity_poly.entity_id
_entity_poly.type
_entity_poly.pdbx_seq_one_letter_code
_entity_poly.pdbx_strand_id
1 'polypeptide(L)'
;MRASIWALGPLVARFGQGQVSLPGGCTIGARPVDLHISGLEQLGATIKLEEGYVKASVDGRLKGAHIVMDKVSVGATVTIMCAATLAEGTTIIENAAREPEIVDTANFLITLGAKISGQGTDRIVIEGVERLGGGVYRVLPDRIETGTFLVAAAISRGKIICRNAHPDTLDAVLAKLRDAGADIEVGEDWISLDMHGKRPKAVNVRTAPHPAFPTDMQAQFTLLNLVAEGTGFITETVFENRFMHVPELNRMDAHAEIKSNTVYLSRCWKNFLAHRLWPPNLFCISKPWVLGWPVLP
;
A
#
# COMPACT_ATOMS: atom_id res chain seq x y z
N MET A 1 -6.86 7.15 13.46
CA MET A 1 -6.31 6.63 12.19
C MET A 1 -5.14 5.72 12.53
N ARG A 2 -5.04 4.49 12.00
CA ARG A 2 -3.98 3.54 12.41
C ARG A 2 -2.56 3.98 12.04
N ALA A 3 -2.42 4.80 10.99
CA ALA A 3 -1.13 5.33 10.53
C ALA A 3 -0.49 6.34 11.50
N SER A 4 -1.18 6.75 12.57
CA SER A 4 -0.63 7.66 13.59
C SER A 4 0.64 7.13 14.26
N ILE A 5 0.84 5.80 14.29
CA ILE A 5 2.05 5.17 14.81
C ILE A 5 3.33 5.63 14.10
N TRP A 6 3.23 6.08 12.83
CA TRP A 6 4.40 6.56 12.07
C TRP A 6 4.96 7.87 12.61
N ALA A 7 4.16 8.65 13.34
CA ALA A 7 4.64 9.87 13.98
C ALA A 7 5.61 9.59 15.14
N LEU A 8 5.59 8.37 15.72
CA LEU A 8 6.42 8.03 16.88
C LEU A 8 7.91 8.16 16.57
N GLY A 9 8.37 7.67 15.42
CA GLY A 9 9.78 7.73 15.01
C GLY A 9 10.32 9.17 14.93
N PRO A 10 9.72 10.06 14.10
CA PRO A 10 10.09 11.47 14.03
C PRO A 10 10.01 12.21 15.37
N LEU A 11 9.01 11.91 16.21
CA LEU A 11 8.87 12.55 17.53
C LEU A 11 10.05 12.20 18.44
N VAL A 12 10.39 10.92 18.57
CA VAL A 12 11.50 10.47 19.40
C VAL A 12 12.84 10.99 18.86
N ALA A 13 13.03 10.93 17.55
CA ALA A 13 14.27 11.40 16.92
C ALA A 13 14.50 12.92 17.09
N ARG A 14 13.43 13.72 17.08
CA ARG A 14 13.53 15.19 17.19
C ARG A 14 13.50 15.69 18.63
N PHE A 15 12.63 15.12 19.47
CA PHE A 15 12.35 15.64 20.81
C PHE A 15 12.89 14.75 21.93
N GLY A 16 13.50 13.61 21.61
CA GLY A 16 13.93 12.60 22.58
C GLY A 16 12.77 11.82 23.19
N GLN A 17 11.52 12.16 22.86
CA GLN A 17 10.32 11.49 23.37
C GLN A 17 9.13 11.65 22.44
N GLY A 18 8.19 10.71 22.52
CA GLY A 18 6.93 10.76 21.78
C GLY A 18 5.90 9.81 22.37
N GLN A 19 4.62 10.11 22.15
CA GLN A 19 3.54 9.20 22.50
C GLN A 19 2.48 9.16 21.41
N VAL A 20 1.93 7.97 21.17
CA VAL A 20 0.85 7.74 20.22
C VAL A 20 -0.13 6.72 20.79
N SER A 21 -1.41 6.86 20.48
CA SER A 21 -2.39 5.87 20.90
C SER A 21 -2.17 4.54 20.17
N LEU A 22 -2.31 3.43 20.90
CA LEU A 22 -2.24 2.09 20.33
C LEU A 22 -3.33 1.93 19.25
N PRO A 23 -2.97 1.51 18.03
CA PRO A 23 -3.97 1.20 17.03
C PRO A 23 -4.86 0.06 17.52
N GLY A 24 -6.18 0.26 17.48
CA GLY A 24 -7.15 -0.81 17.72
C GLY A 24 -7.14 -1.89 16.62
N GLY A 25 -8.09 -2.84 16.69
CA GLY A 25 -8.25 -3.90 15.70
C GLY A 25 -8.44 -3.39 14.26
N CYS A 26 -8.02 -4.17 13.25
CA CYS A 26 -8.32 -3.90 11.83
C CYS A 26 -9.27 -4.98 11.31
N THR A 27 -10.28 -4.58 10.54
CA THR A 27 -11.23 -5.52 9.90
C THR A 27 -10.57 -6.45 8.88
N ILE A 28 -9.46 -6.02 8.25
CA ILE A 28 -8.73 -6.81 7.23
C ILE A 28 -7.65 -7.76 7.81
N GLY A 29 -7.44 -7.78 9.13
CA GLY A 29 -6.47 -8.68 9.78
C GLY A 29 -5.71 -8.07 10.96
N ALA A 30 -5.00 -8.93 11.71
CA ALA A 30 -4.11 -8.48 12.77
C ALA A 30 -2.93 -7.69 12.18
N ARG A 31 -2.72 -6.48 12.69
CA ARG A 31 -1.63 -5.59 12.26
C ARG A 31 -0.91 -5.09 13.50
N PRO A 32 -0.06 -5.94 14.11
CA PRO A 32 0.67 -5.54 15.31
C PRO A 32 1.64 -4.39 14.99
N VAL A 33 1.95 -3.59 16.02
CA VAL A 33 2.95 -2.51 15.97
C VAL A 33 4.31 -2.96 16.51
N ASP A 34 4.45 -4.27 16.71
CA ASP A 34 5.63 -4.98 17.21
C ASP A 34 6.93 -4.52 16.53
N LEU A 35 6.95 -4.48 15.19
CA LEU A 35 8.14 -4.09 14.44
C LEU A 35 8.49 -2.61 14.58
N HIS A 36 7.51 -1.74 14.82
CA HIS A 36 7.78 -0.33 15.07
C HIS A 36 8.45 -0.15 16.43
N ILE A 37 7.95 -0.86 17.44
CA ILE A 37 8.44 -0.84 18.81
C ILE A 37 9.85 -1.43 18.86
N SER A 38 10.03 -2.67 18.39
CA SER A 38 11.32 -3.35 18.36
C SER A 38 12.38 -2.56 17.57
N GLY A 39 12.00 -1.96 16.44
CA GLY A 39 12.90 -1.11 15.66
C GLY A 39 13.38 0.12 16.44
N LEU A 40 12.50 0.78 17.20
CA LEU A 40 12.90 1.92 18.04
C LEU A 40 13.72 1.49 19.26
N GLU A 41 13.41 0.35 19.87
CA GLU A 41 14.19 -0.22 20.98
C GLU A 41 15.61 -0.55 20.53
N GLN A 42 15.77 -1.13 19.33
CA GLN A 42 17.09 -1.39 18.73
C GLN A 42 17.89 -0.11 18.45
N LEU A 43 17.21 1.02 18.22
CA LEU A 43 17.83 2.34 18.14
C LEU A 43 18.09 2.98 19.51
N GLY A 44 17.85 2.27 20.61
CA GLY A 44 18.10 2.72 21.98
C GLY A 44 16.93 3.45 22.65
N ALA A 45 15.73 3.45 22.07
CA ALA A 45 14.55 4.00 22.75
C ALA A 45 14.07 3.06 23.87
N THR A 46 13.67 3.63 25.00
CA THR A 46 12.86 2.95 26.01
C THR A 46 11.39 3.10 25.67
N ILE A 47 10.67 1.97 25.57
CA ILE A 47 9.25 1.95 25.25
C ILE A 47 8.43 1.51 26.46
N LYS A 48 7.31 2.19 26.72
CA LYS A 48 6.33 1.84 27.74
C LYS A 48 4.93 1.80 27.14
N LEU A 49 4.19 0.75 27.47
CA LEU A 49 2.79 0.55 27.09
C LEU A 49 1.91 0.83 28.31
N GLU A 50 1.28 2.00 28.34
CA GLU A 50 0.50 2.47 29.49
C GLU A 50 -0.79 3.14 29.01
N GLU A 51 -1.92 2.84 29.65
CA GLU A 51 -3.21 3.51 29.42
C GLU A 51 -3.68 3.52 27.94
N GLY A 52 -3.29 2.51 27.16
CA GLY A 52 -3.60 2.43 25.73
C GLY A 52 -2.70 3.29 24.83
N TYR A 53 -1.58 3.79 25.34
CA TYR A 53 -0.58 4.54 24.58
C TYR A 53 0.74 3.77 24.47
N VAL A 54 1.43 3.98 23.34
CA VAL A 54 2.84 3.67 23.17
C VAL A 54 3.61 4.95 23.50
N LYS A 55 4.34 4.93 24.61
CA LYS A 55 5.24 6.02 25.03
C LYS A 55 6.67 5.61 24.73
N ALA A 56 7.42 6.45 24.04
CA ALA A 56 8.81 6.19 23.68
C ALA A 56 9.68 7.36 24.14
N SER A 57 10.85 7.06 24.69
CA SER A 57 11.82 8.06 25.16
C SER A 57 13.25 7.57 25.00
N VAL A 58 14.19 8.47 24.74
CA VAL A 58 15.63 8.20 24.72
C VAL A 58 16.36 9.30 25.49
N ASP A 59 17.42 8.95 26.21
CA ASP A 59 18.31 9.93 26.82
C ASP A 59 19.34 10.42 25.78
N GLY A 60 19.25 11.70 25.41
CA GLY A 60 20.01 12.28 24.31
C GLY A 60 19.44 11.91 22.95
N ARG A 61 20.22 11.18 22.13
CA ARG A 61 19.85 10.80 20.76
C ARG A 61 19.76 9.30 20.63
N LEU A 62 18.88 8.85 19.75
CA LEU A 62 18.86 7.47 19.25
C LEU A 62 20.25 7.10 18.71
N LYS A 63 20.61 5.81 18.76
CA LYS A 63 21.87 5.28 18.27
C LYS A 63 21.62 4.42 17.04
N GLY A 64 22.51 4.51 16.06
CA GLY A 64 22.46 3.69 14.86
C GLY A 64 22.59 2.20 15.19
N ALA A 65 21.88 1.36 14.47
CA ALA A 65 21.84 -0.08 14.70
C ALA A 65 21.70 -0.87 13.39
N HIS A 66 22.08 -2.14 13.41
CA HIS A 66 21.78 -3.09 12.34
C HIS A 66 20.50 -3.84 12.70
N ILE A 67 19.42 -3.58 11.96
CA ILE A 67 18.07 -4.07 12.23
C ILE A 67 17.65 -5.00 11.10
N VAL A 68 17.44 -6.27 11.42
CA VAL A 68 16.89 -7.26 10.50
C VAL A 68 15.40 -7.42 10.79
N MET A 69 14.54 -7.10 9.83
CA MET A 69 13.09 -7.19 10.02
C MET A 69 12.58 -8.62 9.78
N ASP A 70 11.86 -9.20 10.74
CA ASP A 70 11.30 -10.56 10.63
C ASP A 70 10.28 -10.71 9.49
N LYS A 71 9.59 -9.61 9.14
CA LYS A 71 8.64 -9.53 8.04
C LYS A 71 8.75 -8.17 7.37
N VAL A 72 8.48 -8.15 6.06
CA VAL A 72 8.41 -6.89 5.30
C VAL A 72 7.23 -6.06 5.82
N SER A 73 7.51 -4.83 6.27
CA SER A 73 6.48 -3.92 6.80
C SER A 73 6.76 -2.50 6.38
N VAL A 74 5.91 -1.97 5.49
CA VAL A 74 5.97 -0.58 5.00
C VAL A 74 6.04 0.41 6.17
N GLY A 75 5.14 0.27 7.14
CA GLY A 75 5.06 1.20 8.26
C GLY A 75 6.28 1.17 9.16
N ALA A 76 6.81 -0.03 9.45
CA ALA A 76 7.98 -0.15 10.32
C ALA A 76 9.24 0.36 9.62
N THR A 77 9.42 0.05 8.32
CA THR A 77 10.51 0.62 7.52
C THR A 77 10.48 2.15 7.54
N VAL A 78 9.33 2.78 7.30
CA VAL A 78 9.19 4.26 7.40
C VAL A 78 9.53 4.77 8.80
N THR A 79 9.01 4.11 9.84
CA THR A 79 9.20 4.56 11.24
C THR A 79 10.68 4.53 11.62
N ILE A 80 11.37 3.41 11.33
CA ILE A 80 12.79 3.22 11.62
C ILE A 80 13.64 4.17 10.76
N MET A 81 13.34 4.28 9.47
CA MET A 81 14.06 5.18 8.55
C MET A 81 13.99 6.63 9.01
N CYS A 82 12.79 7.13 9.33
CA CYS A 82 12.60 8.48 9.88
C CYS A 82 13.36 8.67 11.20
N ALA A 83 13.28 7.70 12.11
CA ALA A 83 13.95 7.78 13.40
C ALA A 83 15.49 7.81 13.25
N ALA A 84 16.02 6.99 12.34
CA ALA A 84 17.45 6.88 12.07
C ALA A 84 18.07 8.14 11.47
N THR A 85 17.29 9.00 10.80
CA THR A 85 17.83 10.24 10.19
C THR A 85 18.53 11.17 11.17
N LEU A 86 18.12 11.17 12.45
CA LEU A 86 18.75 11.96 13.52
C LEU A 86 19.40 11.07 14.59
N ALA A 87 19.56 9.77 14.35
CA ALA A 87 20.33 8.92 15.26
C ALA A 87 21.83 9.29 15.22
N GLU A 88 22.60 8.86 16.21
CA GLU A 88 24.06 8.92 16.17
C GLU A 88 24.61 7.64 15.55
N GLY A 89 25.39 7.78 14.48
CA GLY A 89 25.99 6.65 13.77
C GLY A 89 25.19 6.20 12.55
N THR A 90 25.39 4.95 12.14
CA THR A 90 24.77 4.37 10.94
C THR A 90 23.73 3.33 11.32
N THR A 91 22.56 3.42 10.71
CA THR A 91 21.51 2.40 10.78
C THR A 91 21.44 1.63 9.47
N ILE A 92 21.35 0.31 9.56
CA ILE A 92 21.10 -0.57 8.42
C ILE A 92 19.78 -1.28 8.67
N ILE A 93 18.83 -1.16 7.75
CA ILE A 93 17.57 -1.90 7.77
C ILE A 93 17.66 -2.99 6.71
N GLU A 94 17.64 -4.25 7.14
CA GLU A 94 17.54 -5.41 6.25
C GLU A 94 16.13 -5.99 6.23
N ASN A 95 15.78 -6.60 5.09
CA ASN A 95 14.42 -7.01 4.75
C ASN A 95 13.42 -5.84 4.78
N ALA A 96 13.90 -4.68 4.32
CA ALA A 96 13.11 -3.45 4.24
C ALA A 96 11.99 -3.56 3.19
N ALA A 97 10.92 -2.81 3.44
CA ALA A 97 9.88 -2.56 2.45
C ALA A 97 10.47 -1.84 1.22
N ARG A 98 10.01 -2.24 0.03
CA ARG A 98 10.54 -1.80 -1.27
C ARG A 98 9.55 -0.97 -2.07
N GLU A 99 8.38 -0.73 -1.50
CA GLU A 99 7.28 -0.01 -2.12
C GLU A 99 7.73 1.38 -2.61
N PRO A 100 7.17 1.89 -3.72
CA PRO A 100 7.46 3.22 -4.23
C PRO A 100 7.31 4.33 -3.17
N GLU A 101 6.39 4.14 -2.22
CA GLU A 101 6.19 5.06 -1.11
C GLU A 101 7.38 5.10 -0.13
N ILE A 102 8.16 4.02 -0.02
CA ILE A 102 9.42 4.00 0.75
C ILE A 102 10.48 4.83 0.05
N VAL A 103 10.60 4.66 -1.27
CA VAL A 103 11.53 5.45 -2.11
C VAL A 103 11.18 6.93 -2.04
N ASP A 104 9.90 7.28 -2.16
CA ASP A 104 9.41 8.65 -2.09
C ASP A 104 9.70 9.29 -0.72
N THR A 105 9.45 8.55 0.36
CA THR A 105 9.76 9.01 1.73
C THR A 105 11.26 9.22 1.92
N ALA A 106 12.10 8.30 1.44
CA ALA A 106 13.55 8.45 1.52
C ALA A 106 14.04 9.67 0.74
N ASN A 107 13.55 9.86 -0.48
CA ASN A 107 13.88 11.00 -1.33
C ASN A 107 13.44 12.32 -0.69
N PHE A 108 12.25 12.37 -0.09
CA PHE A 108 11.81 13.52 0.71
C PHE A 108 12.80 13.83 1.83
N LEU A 109 13.15 12.84 2.66
CA LEU A 109 14.11 13.02 3.76
C LEU A 109 15.49 13.47 3.24
N ILE A 110 15.95 12.95 2.11
CA ILE A 110 17.20 13.37 1.44
C ILE A 110 17.14 14.85 1.04
N THR A 111 16.01 15.33 0.49
CA THR A 111 15.85 16.76 0.17
C THR A 111 15.92 17.66 1.41
N LEU A 112 15.60 17.12 2.59
CA LEU A 112 15.77 17.81 3.87
C LEU A 112 17.19 17.69 4.46
N GLY A 113 18.10 17.01 3.77
CA GLY A 113 19.50 16.82 4.20
C GLY A 113 19.79 15.51 4.93
N ALA A 114 18.87 14.54 4.93
CA ALA A 114 19.17 13.19 5.41
C ALA A 114 20.15 12.49 4.45
N LYS A 115 20.95 11.56 5.00
CA LYS A 115 21.83 10.70 4.22
C LYS A 115 21.27 9.28 4.19
N ILE A 116 20.57 8.97 3.11
CA ILE A 116 19.91 7.67 2.93
C ILE A 116 20.37 7.08 1.59
N SER A 117 20.64 5.78 1.58
CA SER A 117 20.97 5.01 0.37
C SER A 117 20.32 3.63 0.40
N GLY A 118 20.14 3.02 -0.78
CA GLY A 118 19.52 1.70 -0.90
C GLY A 118 17.99 1.70 -0.88
N GLN A 119 17.33 2.86 -0.88
CA GLN A 119 15.87 2.94 -1.00
C GLN A 119 15.39 2.25 -2.28
N GLY A 120 14.37 1.39 -2.17
CA GLY A 120 13.87 0.53 -3.26
C GLY A 120 14.51 -0.87 -3.30
N THR A 121 15.59 -1.07 -2.54
CA THR A 121 16.16 -2.40 -2.26
C THR A 121 15.67 -2.92 -0.90
N ASP A 122 15.92 -4.18 -0.61
CA ASP A 122 15.64 -4.79 0.69
C ASP A 122 16.64 -4.38 1.78
N ARG A 123 17.64 -3.56 1.44
CA ARG A 123 18.67 -3.07 2.37
C ARG A 123 18.82 -1.55 2.29
N ILE A 124 18.34 -0.85 3.31
CA ILE A 124 18.42 0.62 3.41
C ILE A 124 19.50 1.01 4.43
N VAL A 125 20.40 1.91 4.05
CA VAL A 125 21.44 2.46 4.93
C VAL A 125 21.15 3.93 5.19
N ILE A 126 21.15 4.31 6.46
CA ILE A 126 20.91 5.68 6.93
C ILE A 126 22.11 6.11 7.79
N GLU A 127 22.81 7.16 7.36
CA GLU A 127 23.76 7.87 8.22
C GLU A 127 23.04 8.99 8.94
N GLY A 128 23.03 8.94 10.27
CA GLY A 128 22.39 9.96 11.07
C GLY A 128 23.09 11.32 10.95
N VAL A 129 22.30 12.40 10.88
CA VAL A 129 22.77 13.79 10.77
C VAL A 129 22.32 14.63 11.95
N GLU A 130 23.03 15.72 12.24
CA GLU A 130 22.72 16.55 13.41
C GLU A 130 21.32 17.16 13.38
N ARG A 131 20.89 17.62 12.20
CA ARG A 131 19.61 18.29 11.96
C ARG A 131 19.14 18.06 10.52
N LEU A 132 17.82 18.09 10.33
CA LEU A 132 17.20 18.21 9.01
C LEU A 132 16.76 19.66 8.77
N GLY A 133 16.81 20.08 7.51
CA GLY A 133 16.30 21.37 7.04
C GLY A 133 14.81 21.35 6.74
N GLY A 134 14.33 22.43 6.12
CA GLY A 134 13.03 22.49 5.46
C GLY A 134 13.21 22.44 3.94
N GLY A 135 12.13 22.15 3.22
CA GLY A 135 12.17 22.06 1.76
C GLY A 135 10.80 21.94 1.14
N VAL A 136 10.77 21.98 -0.19
CA VAL A 136 9.59 21.69 -1.00
C VAL A 136 9.82 20.36 -1.69
N TYR A 137 8.84 19.47 -1.61
CA TYR A 137 8.89 18.16 -2.23
C TYR A 137 7.55 17.84 -2.89
N ARG A 138 7.60 17.26 -4.09
CA ARG A 138 6.41 16.84 -4.82
C ARG A 138 6.16 15.36 -4.53
N VAL A 139 5.00 15.07 -3.96
CA VAL A 139 4.59 13.69 -3.63
C VAL A 139 4.40 12.87 -4.90
N LEU A 140 4.83 11.62 -4.85
CA LEU A 140 4.63 10.63 -5.91
C LEU A 140 3.13 10.47 -6.26
N PRO A 141 2.76 10.29 -7.54
CA PRO A 141 1.40 9.92 -7.92
C PRO A 141 0.82 8.70 -7.21
N ASP A 142 -0.48 8.71 -6.92
CA ASP A 142 -1.18 7.56 -6.33
C ASP A 142 -1.33 6.44 -7.37
N ARG A 143 -0.44 5.45 -7.26
CA ARG A 143 -0.42 4.28 -8.14
C ARG A 143 -1.68 3.42 -7.98
N ILE A 144 -2.28 3.36 -6.80
CA ILE A 144 -3.48 2.54 -6.57
C ILE A 144 -4.72 3.21 -7.18
N GLU A 145 -4.79 4.54 -7.10
CA GLU A 145 -5.80 5.33 -7.84
C GLU A 145 -5.65 5.13 -9.35
N THR A 146 -4.44 5.31 -9.87
CA THR A 146 -4.13 5.10 -11.30
C THR A 146 -4.55 3.69 -11.73
N GLY A 147 -4.15 2.66 -10.98
CA GLY A 147 -4.53 1.26 -11.24
C GLY A 147 -6.04 1.06 -11.20
N THR A 148 -6.75 1.73 -10.28
CA THR A 148 -8.21 1.63 -10.15
C THR A 148 -8.92 2.18 -11.39
N PHE A 149 -8.48 3.31 -11.93
CA PHE A 149 -9.03 3.85 -13.19
C PHE A 149 -8.73 2.95 -14.38
N LEU A 150 -7.53 2.40 -14.46
CA LEU A 150 -7.16 1.45 -15.52
C LEU A 150 -8.04 0.19 -15.49
N VAL A 151 -8.28 -0.37 -14.30
CA VAL A 151 -9.20 -1.51 -14.14
C VAL A 151 -10.63 -1.13 -14.49
N ALA A 152 -11.10 0.07 -14.13
CA ALA A 152 -12.43 0.54 -14.50
C ALA A 152 -12.61 0.66 -16.03
N ALA A 153 -11.60 1.17 -16.74
CA ALA A 153 -11.58 1.19 -18.20
C ALA A 153 -11.58 -0.22 -18.79
N ALA A 154 -10.81 -1.15 -18.21
CA ALA A 154 -10.79 -2.55 -18.65
C ALA A 154 -12.16 -3.22 -18.51
N ILE A 155 -12.83 -3.05 -17.37
CA ILE A 155 -14.17 -3.60 -17.07
C ILE A 155 -15.23 -3.02 -18.00
N SER A 156 -15.20 -1.70 -18.21
CA SER A 156 -16.13 -0.98 -19.09
C SER A 156 -15.83 -1.17 -20.57
N ARG A 157 -14.72 -1.84 -20.91
CA ARG A 157 -14.22 -2.05 -22.29
C ARG A 157 -13.92 -0.74 -23.02
N GLY A 158 -13.61 0.30 -22.25
CA GLY A 158 -13.36 1.63 -22.74
C GLY A 158 -11.89 1.87 -23.10
N LYS A 159 -11.61 3.15 -23.36
CA LYS A 159 -10.28 3.70 -23.58
C LYS A 159 -10.07 4.90 -22.68
N ILE A 160 -8.96 4.94 -21.94
CA ILE A 160 -8.60 6.09 -21.10
C ILE A 160 -7.11 6.42 -21.20
N ILE A 161 -6.76 7.61 -20.74
CA ILE A 161 -5.38 8.01 -20.43
C ILE A 161 -5.36 8.56 -19.01
N CYS A 162 -4.62 7.88 -18.12
CA CYS A 162 -4.30 8.38 -16.79
C CYS A 162 -3.09 9.30 -16.91
N ARG A 163 -3.25 10.59 -16.59
CA ARG A 163 -2.16 11.58 -16.56
C ARG A 163 -1.61 11.74 -15.15
N ASN A 164 -0.39 12.29 -15.05
CA ASN A 164 0.33 12.42 -13.78
C ASN A 164 0.41 11.05 -13.06
N ALA A 165 0.79 10.03 -13.82
CA ALA A 165 1.00 8.66 -13.38
C ALA A 165 2.51 8.35 -13.39
N HIS A 166 2.92 7.29 -12.67
CA HIS A 166 4.31 6.82 -12.69
C HIS A 166 4.33 5.34 -13.11
N PRO A 167 4.50 5.01 -14.40
CA PRO A 167 4.34 3.65 -14.91
C PRO A 167 5.14 2.58 -14.18
N ASP A 168 6.41 2.87 -13.85
CA ASP A 168 7.34 1.95 -13.17
C ASP A 168 6.85 1.50 -11.78
N THR A 169 5.89 2.22 -11.18
CA THR A 169 5.29 1.86 -9.89
C THR A 169 4.19 0.80 -10.00
N LEU A 170 3.78 0.45 -11.23
CA LEU A 170 2.63 -0.39 -11.55
C LEU A 170 2.95 -1.59 -12.44
N ASP A 171 4.21 -1.93 -12.68
CA ASP A 171 4.63 -3.00 -13.61
C ASP A 171 3.81 -4.30 -13.49
N ALA A 172 3.67 -4.85 -12.28
CA ALA A 172 2.91 -6.08 -12.04
C ALA A 172 1.41 -5.93 -12.38
N VAL A 173 0.85 -4.74 -12.16
CA VAL A 173 -0.55 -4.42 -12.46
C VAL A 173 -0.75 -4.27 -13.96
N LEU A 174 0.15 -3.53 -14.63
CA LEU A 174 0.11 -3.33 -16.08
C LEU A 174 0.30 -4.65 -16.82
N ALA A 175 1.22 -5.50 -16.36
CA ALA A 175 1.40 -6.85 -16.91
C ALA A 175 0.10 -7.67 -16.83
N LYS A 176 -0.60 -7.64 -15.69
CA LYS A 176 -1.87 -8.36 -15.53
C LYS A 176 -3.02 -7.77 -16.34
N LEU A 177 -3.03 -6.45 -16.58
CA LEU A 177 -4.00 -5.84 -17.50
C LEU A 177 -3.72 -6.22 -18.96
N ARG A 178 -2.44 -6.32 -19.36
CA ARG A 178 -2.07 -6.85 -20.68
C ARG A 178 -2.47 -8.33 -20.83
N ASP A 179 -2.24 -9.16 -19.82
CA ASP A 179 -2.72 -10.55 -19.79
C ASP A 179 -4.24 -10.63 -19.96
N ALA A 180 -4.97 -9.68 -19.38
CA ALA A 180 -6.43 -9.55 -19.52
C ALA A 180 -6.86 -9.07 -20.92
N GLY A 181 -5.93 -8.71 -21.79
CA GLY A 181 -6.17 -8.31 -23.18
C GLY A 181 -6.26 -6.81 -23.42
N ALA A 182 -5.82 -5.98 -22.46
CA ALA A 182 -5.72 -4.54 -22.63
C ALA A 182 -4.50 -4.17 -23.49
N ASP A 183 -4.68 -3.25 -24.43
CA ASP A 183 -3.57 -2.55 -25.08
C ASP A 183 -3.12 -1.38 -24.19
N ILE A 184 -1.84 -1.33 -23.85
CA ILE A 184 -1.29 -0.39 -22.85
C ILE A 184 -0.01 0.22 -23.37
N GLU A 185 -0.05 1.54 -23.57
CA GLU A 185 1.13 2.37 -23.81
C GLU A 185 1.47 3.17 -22.55
N VAL A 186 2.75 3.40 -22.34
CA VAL A 186 3.28 4.17 -21.22
C VAL A 186 4.13 5.31 -21.77
N GLY A 187 3.94 6.51 -21.22
CA GLY A 187 4.84 7.64 -21.43
C GLY A 187 5.61 7.95 -20.16
N GLU A 188 6.19 9.15 -20.10
CA GLU A 188 6.95 9.60 -18.92
C GLU A 188 6.06 9.76 -17.67
N ASP A 189 4.91 10.42 -17.84
CA ASP A 189 3.99 10.76 -16.74
C ASP A 189 2.54 10.34 -17.01
N TRP A 190 2.33 9.39 -17.92
CA TRP A 190 1.00 8.93 -18.29
C TRP A 190 0.96 7.44 -18.66
N ILE A 191 -0.23 6.85 -18.51
CA ILE A 191 -0.53 5.48 -18.89
C ILE A 191 -1.83 5.48 -19.70
N SER A 192 -1.81 4.94 -20.91
CA SER A 192 -3.01 4.72 -21.71
C SER A 192 -3.48 3.27 -21.58
N LEU A 193 -4.78 3.05 -21.66
CA LEU A 193 -5.37 1.72 -21.75
C LEU A 193 -6.51 1.74 -22.74
N ASP A 194 -6.52 0.79 -23.68
CA ASP A 194 -7.60 0.57 -24.63
C ASP A 194 -7.98 -0.92 -24.67
N MET A 195 -9.26 -1.21 -24.46
CA MET A 195 -9.79 -2.57 -24.62
C MET A 195 -10.32 -2.84 -26.03
N HIS A 196 -10.42 -1.82 -26.88
CA HIS A 196 -11.03 -1.89 -28.21
C HIS A 196 -12.46 -2.49 -28.18
N GLY A 197 -13.22 -2.20 -27.12
CA GLY A 197 -14.56 -2.76 -26.91
C GLY A 197 -14.59 -4.26 -26.56
N LYS A 198 -13.43 -4.93 -26.47
CA LYS A 198 -13.32 -6.35 -26.12
C LYS A 198 -13.54 -6.55 -24.63
N ARG A 199 -14.12 -7.69 -24.27
CA ARG A 199 -14.26 -8.10 -22.88
C ARG A 199 -12.89 -8.56 -22.35
N PRO A 200 -12.53 -8.23 -21.10
CA PRO A 200 -11.29 -8.72 -20.52
C PRO A 200 -11.29 -10.25 -20.41
N LYS A 201 -10.11 -10.86 -20.47
CA LYS A 201 -9.87 -12.26 -20.12
C LYS A 201 -9.58 -12.39 -18.63
N ALA A 202 -10.05 -13.47 -18.01
CA ALA A 202 -9.80 -13.72 -16.60
C ALA A 202 -8.30 -13.99 -16.38
N VAL A 203 -7.74 -13.46 -15.30
CA VAL A 203 -6.33 -13.56 -14.96
C VAL A 203 -6.12 -14.17 -13.58
N ASN A 204 -4.99 -14.84 -13.41
CA ASN A 204 -4.57 -15.36 -12.11
C ASN A 204 -3.63 -14.36 -11.44
N VAL A 205 -3.94 -14.03 -10.19
CA VAL A 205 -3.20 -13.05 -9.39
C VAL A 205 -2.79 -13.68 -8.06
N ARG A 206 -1.55 -13.43 -7.65
CA ARG A 206 -1.08 -13.71 -6.30
C ARG A 206 -0.44 -12.45 -5.74
N THR A 207 -0.97 -11.94 -4.63
CA THR A 207 -0.42 -10.75 -3.98
C THR A 207 0.90 -11.09 -3.30
N ALA A 208 1.80 -10.11 -3.19
CA ALA A 208 3.04 -10.20 -2.43
C ALA A 208 3.63 -8.78 -2.25
N PRO A 209 4.63 -8.59 -1.36
CA PRO A 209 5.34 -7.32 -1.23
C PRO A 209 5.93 -6.81 -2.56
N HIS A 210 6.07 -5.50 -2.71
CA HIS A 210 6.62 -4.90 -3.93
C HIS A 210 8.03 -5.47 -4.25
N PRO A 211 8.35 -5.80 -5.52
CA PRO A 211 7.69 -5.41 -6.79
C PRO A 211 6.59 -6.36 -7.29
N ALA A 212 6.16 -7.33 -6.48
CA ALA A 212 5.07 -8.23 -6.86
C ALA A 212 3.71 -7.52 -6.88
N PHE A 213 2.66 -8.26 -7.23
CA PHE A 213 1.33 -7.70 -7.39
C PHE A 213 0.81 -7.10 -6.06
N PRO A 214 0.43 -5.81 -6.03
CA PRO A 214 0.05 -5.15 -4.80
C PRO A 214 -1.31 -5.63 -4.30
N THR A 215 -1.36 -6.03 -3.03
CA THR A 215 -2.61 -6.40 -2.34
C THR A 215 -3.66 -5.29 -2.38
N ASP A 216 -3.25 -4.03 -2.54
CA ASP A 216 -4.17 -2.90 -2.68
C ASP A 216 -4.93 -2.83 -4.01
N MET A 217 -4.52 -3.61 -5.01
CA MET A 217 -5.23 -3.80 -6.29
C MET A 217 -6.05 -5.09 -6.34
N GLN A 218 -6.02 -5.89 -5.27
CA GLN A 218 -6.63 -7.23 -5.20
C GLN A 218 -8.14 -7.18 -5.45
N ALA A 219 -8.85 -6.25 -4.82
CA ALA A 219 -10.31 -6.16 -4.89
C ALA A 219 -10.79 -5.69 -6.27
N GLN A 220 -10.08 -4.73 -6.87
CA GLN A 220 -10.32 -4.22 -8.21
C GLN A 220 -10.17 -5.34 -9.25
N PHE A 221 -9.15 -6.19 -9.11
CA PHE A 221 -8.98 -7.36 -9.98
C PHE A 221 -9.99 -8.48 -9.72
N THR A 222 -10.55 -8.59 -8.51
CA THR A 222 -11.71 -9.47 -8.28
C THR A 222 -12.86 -9.06 -9.19
N LEU A 223 -13.17 -7.77 -9.24
CA LEU A 223 -14.24 -7.25 -10.09
C LEU A 223 -13.95 -7.46 -11.58
N LEU A 224 -12.70 -7.23 -12.02
CA LEU A 224 -12.26 -7.51 -13.38
C LEU A 224 -12.54 -8.97 -13.77
N ASN A 225 -12.11 -9.92 -12.94
CA ASN A 225 -12.30 -11.35 -13.20
C ASN A 225 -13.78 -11.77 -13.23
N LEU A 226 -14.65 -11.13 -12.44
CA LEU A 226 -16.08 -11.44 -12.42
C LEU A 226 -16.80 -11.09 -13.73
N VAL A 227 -16.33 -10.06 -14.44
CA VAL A 227 -16.89 -9.62 -15.73
C VAL A 227 -16.13 -10.19 -16.94
N ALA A 228 -15.02 -10.89 -16.70
CA ALA A 228 -14.13 -11.38 -17.72
C ALA A 228 -14.61 -12.68 -18.40
N GLU A 229 -13.91 -13.06 -19.47
CA GLU A 229 -14.05 -14.35 -20.13
C GLU A 229 -13.11 -15.38 -19.50
N GLY A 230 -13.66 -16.55 -19.16
CA GLY A 230 -12.92 -17.64 -18.51
C GLY A 230 -13.13 -17.67 -17.00
N THR A 231 -12.25 -18.40 -16.33
CA THR A 231 -12.21 -18.54 -14.87
C THR A 231 -10.85 -18.06 -14.40
N GLY A 232 -10.83 -17.27 -13.33
CA GLY A 232 -9.61 -16.77 -12.71
C GLY A 232 -9.61 -17.03 -11.22
N PHE A 233 -8.44 -16.93 -10.59
CA PHE A 233 -8.33 -16.96 -9.15
C PHE A 233 -7.40 -15.87 -8.63
N ILE A 234 -7.63 -15.47 -7.38
CA ILE A 234 -6.80 -14.48 -6.70
C ILE A 234 -6.39 -15.05 -5.35
N THR A 235 -5.09 -15.18 -5.13
CA THR A 235 -4.50 -15.61 -3.87
C THR A 235 -3.95 -14.42 -3.11
N GLU A 236 -4.46 -14.18 -1.90
CA GLU A 236 -4.00 -13.12 -1.00
C GLU A 236 -2.98 -13.70 -0.01
N THR A 237 -1.78 -13.13 0.05
CA THR A 237 -0.72 -13.58 0.98
C THR A 237 -0.23 -12.50 1.93
N VAL A 238 -0.75 -11.27 1.83
CA VAL A 238 -0.34 -10.12 2.65
C VAL A 238 -1.31 -9.91 3.81
N PHE A 239 -2.61 -10.14 3.61
CA PHE A 239 -3.64 -9.96 4.65
C PHE A 239 -4.58 -11.16 4.75
N GLU A 240 -4.84 -11.60 5.98
CA GLU A 240 -5.66 -12.79 6.26
C GLU A 240 -7.12 -12.64 5.81
N ASN A 241 -7.71 -11.46 6.02
CA ASN A 241 -9.15 -11.23 5.86
C ASN A 241 -9.46 -10.13 4.85
N ARG A 242 -8.84 -10.18 3.65
CA ARG A 242 -9.04 -9.14 2.63
C ARG A 242 -10.18 -9.40 1.63
N PHE A 243 -10.81 -10.57 1.66
CA PHE A 243 -11.93 -10.91 0.76
C PHE A 243 -13.31 -10.45 1.24
N MET A 244 -13.41 -9.44 2.11
CA MET A 244 -14.71 -8.99 2.65
C MET A 244 -15.66 -8.41 1.60
N HIS A 245 -15.16 -8.00 0.43
CA HIS A 245 -16.00 -7.56 -0.71
C HIS A 245 -16.66 -8.72 -1.43
N VAL A 246 -16.16 -9.95 -1.30
CA VAL A 246 -16.68 -11.10 -2.05
C VAL A 246 -18.12 -11.45 -1.66
N PRO A 247 -18.49 -11.54 -0.36
CA PRO A 247 -19.89 -11.71 0.02
C PRO A 247 -20.81 -10.62 -0.53
N GLU A 248 -20.38 -9.36 -0.52
CA GLU A 248 -21.15 -8.23 -1.07
C GLU A 248 -21.35 -8.36 -2.59
N LEU A 249 -20.31 -8.77 -3.32
CA LEU A 249 -20.41 -9.05 -4.75
C LEU A 249 -21.35 -10.24 -5.02
N ASN A 250 -21.34 -11.28 -4.18
CA ASN A 250 -22.28 -12.39 -4.31
C ASN A 250 -23.75 -11.97 -4.13
N ARG A 251 -24.03 -10.87 -3.40
CA ARG A 251 -25.39 -10.28 -3.34
C ARG A 251 -25.84 -9.63 -4.65
N MET A 252 -24.90 -9.33 -5.54
CA MET A 252 -25.15 -8.87 -6.91
C MET A 252 -25.19 -10.05 -7.91
N ASP A 253 -25.42 -11.27 -7.43
CA ASP A 253 -25.36 -12.52 -8.20
C ASP A 253 -23.99 -12.82 -8.82
N ALA A 254 -22.91 -12.39 -8.18
CA ALA A 254 -21.58 -12.89 -8.50
C ALA A 254 -21.39 -14.35 -8.04
N HIS A 255 -20.58 -15.11 -8.79
CA HIS A 255 -20.19 -16.48 -8.45
C HIS A 255 -18.71 -16.51 -8.07
N ALA A 256 -18.44 -16.10 -6.83
CA ALA A 256 -17.13 -16.11 -6.21
C ALA A 256 -17.10 -17.02 -4.98
N GLU A 257 -16.15 -17.96 -4.95
CA GLU A 257 -15.97 -18.91 -3.85
C GLU A 257 -14.61 -18.69 -3.17
N ILE A 258 -14.62 -18.49 -1.85
CA ILE A 258 -13.39 -18.34 -1.06
C ILE A 258 -12.99 -19.70 -0.50
N LYS A 259 -11.74 -20.12 -0.77
CA LYS A 259 -11.11 -21.29 -0.12
C LYS A 259 -9.79 -20.87 0.50
N SER A 260 -9.72 -20.88 1.84
CA SER A 260 -8.60 -20.31 2.60
C SER A 260 -8.30 -18.88 2.13
N ASN A 261 -7.10 -18.64 1.62
CA ASN A 261 -6.62 -17.34 1.17
C ASN A 261 -6.74 -17.16 -0.36
N THR A 262 -7.51 -17.99 -1.04
CA THR A 262 -7.74 -17.89 -2.49
C THR A 262 -9.22 -17.75 -2.80
N VAL A 263 -9.57 -16.76 -3.62
CA VAL A 263 -10.92 -16.66 -4.21
C VAL A 263 -10.90 -17.18 -5.64
N TYR A 264 -11.82 -18.09 -5.95
CA TYR A 264 -12.07 -18.62 -7.28
C TYR A 264 -13.26 -17.87 -7.88
N LEU A 265 -13.07 -17.35 -9.09
CA LEU A 265 -14.01 -16.46 -9.76
C LEU A 265 -14.46 -17.12 -11.05
N SER A 266 -15.73 -17.51 -11.07
CA SER A 266 -16.38 -18.13 -12.22
C SER A 266 -17.29 -17.14 -12.92
N ARG A 267 -17.50 -17.36 -14.22
CA ARG A 267 -18.16 -16.44 -15.16
C ARG A 267 -19.52 -15.94 -14.65
N CYS A 268 -19.69 -14.62 -14.48
CA CYS A 268 -20.96 -14.03 -13.98
C CYS A 268 -21.53 -12.84 -14.77
N TRP A 269 -20.92 -12.42 -15.88
CA TRP A 269 -21.30 -11.14 -16.51
C TRP A 269 -22.74 -11.02 -17.03
N LYS A 270 -23.52 -12.11 -17.15
CA LYS A 270 -24.90 -12.06 -17.65
C LYS A 270 -25.94 -11.68 -16.58
N ASN A 271 -25.60 -11.78 -15.29
CA ASN A 271 -26.58 -11.72 -14.20
C ASN A 271 -26.25 -10.68 -13.12
N PHE A 272 -25.31 -9.76 -13.34
CA PHE A 272 -25.02 -8.75 -12.30
C PHE A 272 -26.23 -7.85 -12.06
N LEU A 273 -26.86 -7.99 -10.90
CA LEU A 273 -27.99 -7.17 -10.49
C LEU A 273 -27.53 -6.02 -9.59
N ALA A 274 -28.16 -4.86 -9.75
CA ALA A 274 -27.94 -3.75 -8.84
C ALA A 274 -28.48 -4.10 -7.45
N HIS A 275 -27.61 -4.02 -6.43
CA HIS A 275 -27.97 -4.28 -5.03
C HIS A 275 -27.37 -3.18 -4.14
N ARG A 276 -28.03 -2.86 -3.02
CA ARG A 276 -27.45 -2.01 -1.98
C ARG A 276 -26.32 -2.79 -1.27
N LEU A 277 -25.10 -2.26 -1.31
CA LEU A 277 -23.93 -2.92 -0.73
C LEU A 277 -23.38 -2.14 0.46
N TRP A 278 -22.70 -2.84 1.35
CA TRP A 278 -21.95 -2.24 2.45
C TRP A 278 -20.45 -2.32 2.19
N PRO A 279 -19.75 -1.18 2.02
CA PRO A 279 -18.32 -1.23 1.73
C PRO A 279 -17.49 -1.55 3.00
N PRO A 280 -16.69 -2.62 3.00
CA PRO A 280 -15.96 -3.05 4.20
C PRO A 280 -14.64 -2.31 4.44
N ASN A 281 -14.03 -1.71 3.42
CA ASN A 281 -12.79 -0.92 3.52
C ASN A 281 -12.60 0.00 2.30
N LEU A 282 -11.58 0.86 2.35
CA LEU A 282 -11.27 1.88 1.34
C LEU A 282 -11.14 1.31 -0.08
N PHE A 283 -10.48 0.16 -0.26
CA PHE A 283 -10.21 -0.43 -1.57
C PHE A 283 -11.37 -1.26 -2.12
N CYS A 284 -12.40 -1.51 -1.30
CA CYS A 284 -13.67 -2.09 -1.72
C CYS A 284 -14.67 -1.01 -2.19
N ILE A 285 -14.23 0.25 -2.23
CA ILE A 285 -14.96 1.41 -2.74
C ILE A 285 -14.14 1.96 -3.90
N SER A 286 -14.75 2.23 -5.06
CA SER A 286 -14.17 3.23 -5.95
C SER A 286 -14.27 4.58 -5.22
N LYS A 287 -13.19 5.36 -5.17
CA LYS A 287 -13.13 6.65 -4.45
C LYS A 287 -14.22 7.72 -4.75
N PRO A 288 -15.17 7.65 -5.73
CA PRO A 288 -16.10 8.78 -5.93
C PRO A 288 -17.04 9.10 -4.77
N TRP A 289 -17.25 8.21 -3.79
CA TRP A 289 -18.32 8.40 -2.79
C TRP A 289 -17.93 9.19 -1.53
N VAL A 290 -16.67 9.61 -1.39
CA VAL A 290 -16.20 10.33 -0.18
C VAL A 290 -16.17 11.86 -0.35
N LEU A 291 -16.33 12.38 -1.57
CA LEU A 291 -16.55 13.80 -1.80
C LEU A 291 -18.00 14.01 -2.22
N GLY A 292 -18.81 14.51 -1.29
CA GLY A 292 -20.21 14.87 -1.52
C GLY A 292 -20.34 15.85 -2.69
N TRP A 293 -20.61 15.32 -3.87
CA TRP A 293 -21.22 16.07 -4.96
C TRP A 293 -22.73 15.91 -4.79
N PRO A 294 -23.47 16.99 -4.48
CA PRO A 294 -24.91 16.91 -4.50
C PRO A 294 -25.33 16.54 -5.92
N VAL A 295 -26.12 15.47 -6.00
CA VAL A 295 -26.92 15.19 -7.19
C VAL A 295 -27.82 16.41 -7.37
N LEU A 296 -27.48 17.25 -8.35
CA LEU A 296 -28.35 18.30 -8.85
C LEU A 296 -29.06 17.77 -10.10
N PRO A 297 -30.29 18.25 -10.35
CA PRO A 297 -31.47 17.44 -10.67
C PRO A 297 -31.48 16.79 -12.05
#